data_AF-A0A7S1C9U8-F1
#
_entry.id   AF-A0A7S1C9U8-F1
#
_cell.length_a   1.000
_cell.length_b   1.000
_cell.length_c   1.000
_cell.angle_alpha   90.00
_cell.angle_beta   90.00
_cell.angle_gamma   90.00
#
_symmetry.space_group_name_H-M   'P 1'
#
loop_
_entity.id
_entity.type
_entity.pdbx_description
1 polymer ?
#
loop_
_entity_poly.entity_id
_entity_poly.type
_entity_poly.pdbx_seq_one_letter_code
_entity_poly.pdbx_strand_id
1 'polypeptide(L)'
;QAAVDLTDVLTADITAPTNKAGYPSVTSLAGTTLDVELQLDEAATMHWVMIPAPSTAPNCAQIKAGQDSSGAAVSSPALSGSEPVTAADTTATESFSGLSEQTTYDFYVIAEDPSGNCQSAATKISATTTDETAPTYDTNYPKLQNPTGTTLDMVFNIDEAGECFGVIVPRGDTAPSVQQVKDG
;
A
#
# COMPACT_ATOMS: atom_id res chain seq x y z
N GLN A 1 -64.40 -9.15 -19.50
CA GLN A 1 -62.98 -9.40 -19.86
C GLN A 1 -62.17 -8.41 -19.04
N ALA A 2 -61.49 -8.86 -18.00
CA ALA A 2 -60.64 -7.98 -17.19
C ALA A 2 -59.39 -7.67 -18.02
N ALA A 3 -59.09 -6.38 -18.21
CA ALA A 3 -57.85 -5.95 -18.83
C ALA A 3 -56.70 -6.31 -17.88
N VAL A 4 -55.73 -7.07 -18.39
CA VAL A 4 -54.44 -7.25 -17.71
C VAL A 4 -53.69 -5.94 -17.88
N ASP A 5 -53.51 -5.22 -16.78
CA ASP A 5 -52.67 -4.04 -16.73
C ASP A 5 -51.22 -4.49 -16.81
N LEU A 6 -50.55 -4.17 -17.93
CA LEU A 6 -49.19 -4.61 -18.28
C LEU A 6 -48.15 -3.52 -17.99
N THR A 7 -48.40 -2.61 -17.06
CA THR A 7 -47.55 -1.43 -16.83
C THR A 7 -46.54 -1.57 -15.70
N ASP A 8 -46.26 -2.78 -15.22
CA ASP A 8 -45.19 -2.99 -14.24
C ASP A 8 -44.24 -4.10 -14.66
N VAL A 9 -43.65 -3.94 -15.85
CA VAL A 9 -42.33 -4.53 -16.10
C VAL A 9 -41.33 -3.57 -15.45
N LEU A 10 -41.15 -3.70 -14.14
CA LEU A 10 -39.95 -3.20 -13.48
C LEU A 10 -38.78 -3.89 -14.18
N THR A 11 -38.09 -3.18 -15.08
CA THR A 11 -36.86 -3.70 -15.67
C THR A 11 -35.86 -3.82 -14.54
N ALA A 12 -35.33 -5.03 -14.32
CA ALA A 12 -34.24 -5.23 -13.38
C ALA A 12 -33.09 -4.27 -13.74
N ASP A 13 -32.45 -3.71 -12.73
CA ASP A 13 -31.20 -3.00 -12.94
C ASP A 13 -30.17 -4.00 -13.48
N ILE A 14 -29.50 -3.61 -14.57
CA ILE A 14 -28.47 -4.42 -15.23
C ILE A 14 -27.16 -3.64 -15.38
N THR A 15 -27.10 -2.42 -14.85
CA THR A 15 -25.91 -1.58 -14.91
C THR A 15 -25.11 -1.74 -13.63
N ALA A 16 -23.79 -1.91 -13.77
CA ALA A 16 -22.92 -1.96 -12.62
C ALA A 16 -22.50 -0.53 -12.20
N PRO A 17 -22.19 -0.30 -10.92
CA PRO A 17 -21.68 0.97 -10.44
C PRO A 17 -20.35 1.35 -11.10
N THR A 18 -20.08 2.64 -11.22
CA THR A 18 -18.81 3.17 -11.74
C THR A 18 -18.05 3.94 -10.67
N ASN A 19 -16.72 3.78 -10.64
CA ASN A 19 -15.86 4.60 -9.79
C ASN A 19 -15.92 6.06 -10.24
N LYS A 20 -16.01 6.99 -9.28
CA LYS A 20 -15.93 8.42 -9.59
C LYS A 20 -14.55 8.77 -10.14
N ALA A 21 -14.50 9.78 -11.00
CA ALA A 21 -13.24 10.29 -11.52
C ALA A 21 -12.31 10.71 -10.37
N GLY A 22 -11.07 10.21 -10.40
CA GLY A 22 -10.09 10.42 -9.33
C GLY A 22 -10.09 9.35 -8.24
N TYR A 23 -11.03 8.39 -8.28
CA TYR A 23 -11.11 7.29 -7.32
C TYR A 23 -10.93 5.93 -8.02
N PRO A 24 -10.35 4.91 -7.35
CA PRO A 24 -9.69 4.97 -6.04
C PRO A 24 -8.46 5.89 -6.03
N SER A 25 -8.11 6.44 -4.87
CA SER A 25 -6.91 7.28 -4.68
C SER A 25 -6.16 6.91 -3.41
N VAL A 26 -4.84 6.90 -3.48
CA VAL A 26 -3.99 6.85 -2.27
C VAL A 26 -3.99 8.21 -1.60
N THR A 27 -4.22 8.26 -0.29
CA THR A 27 -4.24 9.51 0.49
C THR A 27 -3.17 9.57 1.56
N SER A 28 -2.71 8.41 2.04
CA SER A 28 -1.61 8.29 3.00
C SER A 28 -0.78 7.06 2.68
N LEU A 29 0.53 7.14 2.85
CA LEU A 29 1.48 6.08 2.56
C LEU A 29 2.69 6.22 3.50
N ALA A 30 3.04 5.13 4.18
CA ALA A 30 4.20 5.04 5.06
C ALA A 30 4.93 3.70 4.84
N GLY A 31 5.82 3.32 5.77
CA GLY A 31 6.61 2.10 5.62
C GLY A 31 5.77 0.82 5.68
N THR A 32 4.72 0.83 6.50
CA THR A 32 3.89 -0.38 6.74
C THR A 32 2.38 -0.13 6.64
N THR A 33 1.97 1.08 6.24
CA THR A 33 0.57 1.48 6.14
C THR A 33 0.25 2.19 4.83
N LEU A 34 -1.02 2.14 4.44
CA LEU A 34 -1.55 2.74 3.23
C LEU A 34 -3.04 3.07 3.44
N ASP A 35 -3.44 4.31 3.18
CA ASP A 35 -4.87 4.69 3.14
C ASP A 35 -5.31 4.88 1.69
N VAL A 36 -6.45 4.28 1.36
CA VAL A 36 -7.11 4.40 0.05
C VAL A 36 -8.50 4.98 0.24
N GLU A 37 -8.78 6.07 -0.48
CA GLU A 37 -10.14 6.58 -0.61
C GLU A 37 -10.83 6.04 -1.85
N LEU A 38 -12.15 5.88 -1.72
CA LEU A 38 -13.03 5.26 -2.68
C LEU A 38 -14.32 6.08 -2.83
N GLN A 39 -14.84 6.18 -4.05
CA GLN A 39 -16.14 6.78 -4.34
C GLN A 39 -16.79 6.13 -5.58
N LEU A 40 -18.12 6.01 -5.52
CA LEU A 40 -18.97 5.48 -6.58
C LEU A 40 -20.01 6.50 -7.04
N ASP A 41 -20.55 6.31 -8.24
CA ASP A 41 -21.65 7.08 -8.79
C ASP A 41 -23.05 6.65 -8.30
N GLU A 42 -23.13 5.56 -7.55
CA GLU A 42 -24.34 5.07 -6.89
C GLU A 42 -24.05 4.29 -5.61
N ALA A 43 -25.11 3.91 -4.89
CA ALA A 43 -24.99 3.08 -3.70
C ALA A 43 -24.66 1.63 -4.09
N ALA A 44 -23.60 1.08 -3.52
CA ALA A 44 -23.13 -0.28 -3.83
C ALA A 44 -22.25 -0.83 -2.70
N THR A 45 -21.83 -2.09 -2.81
CA THR A 45 -20.76 -2.64 -1.99
C THR A 45 -19.47 -2.70 -2.79
N MET A 46 -18.40 -2.12 -2.26
CA MET A 46 -17.06 -2.26 -2.81
C MET A 46 -16.42 -3.52 -2.24
N HIS A 47 -15.66 -4.25 -3.06
CA HIS A 47 -14.81 -5.36 -2.63
C HIS A 47 -13.41 -5.15 -3.17
N TRP A 48 -12.41 -5.47 -2.36
CA TRP A 48 -11.01 -5.26 -2.74
C TRP A 48 -10.08 -6.37 -2.30
N VAL A 49 -8.93 -6.40 -2.97
CA VAL A 49 -7.75 -7.17 -2.60
C VAL A 49 -6.51 -6.31 -2.85
N MET A 50 -5.51 -6.46 -1.98
CA MET A 50 -4.20 -5.84 -2.09
C MET A 50 -3.14 -6.94 -2.20
N ILE A 51 -2.34 -6.87 -3.26
CA ILE A 51 -1.42 -7.95 -3.65
C ILE A 51 -0.05 -7.34 -3.95
N PRO A 52 1.07 -7.92 -3.48
CA PRO A 52 2.40 -7.48 -3.90
C PRO A 52 2.54 -7.46 -5.43
N ALA A 53 3.12 -6.38 -5.96
CA ALA A 53 3.36 -6.19 -7.37
C ALA A 53 4.68 -6.86 -7.81
N PRO A 54 4.81 -7.26 -9.09
CA PRO A 54 3.77 -7.20 -10.13
C PRO A 54 2.73 -8.29 -9.95
N SER A 55 1.47 -7.95 -10.19
CA SER A 55 0.36 -8.90 -10.14
C SER A 55 -0.52 -8.83 -11.39
N THR A 56 -1.24 -9.91 -11.68
CA THR A 56 -2.29 -9.93 -12.71
C THR A 56 -3.63 -9.66 -12.05
N ALA A 57 -4.48 -8.85 -12.70
CA ALA A 57 -5.79 -8.47 -12.19
C ALA A 57 -6.67 -9.70 -11.88
N PRO A 58 -7.14 -9.88 -10.64
CA PRO A 58 -8.13 -10.89 -10.30
C PRO A 58 -9.51 -10.51 -10.88
N ASN A 59 -10.36 -11.50 -11.10
CA ASN A 59 -11.74 -11.27 -11.53
C ASN A 59 -12.66 -10.94 -10.33
N CYS A 60 -13.90 -10.50 -10.60
CA CYS A 60 -14.87 -10.12 -9.56
C CYS A 60 -15.10 -11.23 -8.51
N ALA A 61 -15.20 -12.50 -8.90
CA ALA A 61 -15.41 -13.60 -7.97
C ALA A 61 -14.19 -13.84 -7.07
N GLN A 62 -12.98 -13.70 -7.61
CA GLN A 62 -11.73 -13.80 -6.84
C GLN A 62 -11.61 -12.65 -5.83
N ILE A 63 -11.90 -11.42 -6.25
CA ILE A 63 -11.84 -10.26 -5.34
C ILE A 63 -12.83 -10.42 -4.19
N LYS A 64 -14.08 -10.82 -4.47
CA LYS A 64 -15.08 -11.10 -3.42
C LYS A 64 -14.66 -12.22 -2.47
N ALA A 65 -13.86 -13.17 -2.95
CA ALA A 65 -13.34 -14.27 -2.15
C ALA A 65 -12.02 -13.95 -1.43
N GLY A 66 -11.48 -12.73 -1.57
CA GLY A 66 -10.18 -12.35 -1.02
C GLY A 66 -9.03 -13.10 -1.68
N GLN A 67 -9.08 -13.31 -3.00
CA GLN A 67 -8.12 -14.10 -3.76
C GLN A 67 -7.36 -13.28 -4.81
N ASP A 68 -6.17 -13.75 -5.15
CA ASP A 68 -5.42 -13.31 -6.31
C ASP A 68 -5.96 -13.91 -7.63
N SER A 69 -5.33 -13.57 -8.75
CA SER A 69 -5.73 -14.05 -10.09
C SER A 69 -5.49 -15.55 -10.31
N SER A 70 -4.70 -16.22 -9.46
CA SER A 70 -4.53 -17.68 -9.46
C SER A 70 -5.62 -18.40 -8.66
N GLY A 71 -6.41 -17.67 -7.86
CA GLY A 71 -7.40 -18.22 -6.94
C GLY A 71 -6.82 -18.56 -5.55
N ALA A 72 -5.58 -18.18 -5.27
CA ALA A 72 -5.01 -18.29 -3.94
C ALA A 72 -5.51 -17.14 -3.06
N ALA A 73 -5.71 -17.38 -1.76
CA ALA A 73 -6.03 -16.30 -0.83
C ALA A 73 -4.89 -15.27 -0.78
N VAL A 74 -5.24 -13.99 -0.58
CA VAL A 74 -4.25 -12.95 -0.33
C VAL A 74 -3.39 -13.27 0.89
N SER A 75 -2.17 -12.75 0.93
CA SER A 75 -1.16 -13.11 1.95
C SER A 75 -1.57 -12.80 3.39
N SER A 76 -2.56 -11.92 3.59
CA SER A 76 -3.17 -11.63 4.88
C SER A 76 -4.64 -11.26 4.69
N PRO A 77 -5.56 -11.70 5.57
CA PRO A 77 -6.97 -11.34 5.48
C PRO A 77 -7.22 -9.83 5.61
N ALA A 78 -6.32 -9.07 6.22
CA ALA A 78 -6.39 -7.61 6.30
C ALA A 78 -6.12 -6.92 4.94
N LEU A 79 -5.64 -7.66 3.94
CA LEU A 79 -5.40 -7.15 2.59
C LEU A 79 -6.59 -7.42 1.66
N SER A 80 -7.72 -7.86 2.18
CA SER A 80 -8.96 -8.02 1.43
C SER A 80 -10.14 -7.59 2.27
N GLY A 81 -11.19 -7.09 1.65
CA GLY A 81 -12.36 -6.65 2.39
C GLY A 81 -13.49 -6.18 1.51
N SER A 82 -14.52 -5.68 2.17
CA SER A 82 -15.68 -5.08 1.52
C SER A 82 -16.32 -4.02 2.40
N GLU A 83 -16.84 -2.96 1.79
CA GLU A 83 -17.55 -1.88 2.48
C GLU A 83 -18.77 -1.42 1.65
N PRO A 84 -19.97 -1.32 2.23
CA PRO A 84 -21.09 -0.58 1.64
C PRO A 84 -20.87 0.95 1.51
N VAL A 85 -20.79 1.43 0.27
CA VAL A 85 -21.00 2.83 -0.06
C VAL A 85 -22.51 3.12 -0.10
N THR A 86 -23.00 3.83 0.93
CA THR A 86 -24.46 4.01 1.15
C THR A 86 -25.15 4.96 0.16
N ALA A 87 -24.39 5.79 -0.56
CA ALA A 87 -24.91 6.71 -1.58
C ALA A 87 -23.80 7.11 -2.56
N ALA A 88 -24.22 7.59 -3.74
CA ALA A 88 -23.31 8.23 -4.69
C ALA A 88 -22.45 9.33 -4.04
N ASP A 89 -21.25 9.54 -4.57
CA ASP A 89 -20.34 10.63 -4.17
C ASP A 89 -19.96 10.65 -2.67
N THR A 90 -20.16 9.53 -1.97
CA THR A 90 -19.75 9.36 -0.57
C THR A 90 -18.33 8.77 -0.52
N THR A 91 -17.40 9.49 0.12
CA THR A 91 -16.04 8.97 0.36
C THR A 91 -16.05 7.86 1.40
N ALA A 92 -15.56 6.69 1.01
CA ALA A 92 -15.12 5.65 1.95
C ALA A 92 -13.59 5.63 2.02
N THR A 93 -13.05 5.40 3.22
CA THR A 93 -11.60 5.30 3.45
C THR A 93 -11.29 3.93 4.01
N GLU A 94 -10.37 3.22 3.37
CA GLU A 94 -9.85 1.95 3.83
C GLU A 94 -8.38 2.11 4.22
N SER A 95 -8.04 1.63 5.41
CA SER A 95 -6.70 1.72 6.00
C SER A 95 -6.05 0.35 6.10
N PHE A 96 -4.94 0.18 5.40
CA PHE A 96 -4.14 -1.03 5.42
C PHE A 96 -2.96 -0.88 6.39
N SER A 97 -2.62 -1.97 7.06
CA SER A 97 -1.47 -2.04 7.97
C SER A 97 -0.79 -3.41 7.86
N GLY A 98 0.44 -3.50 8.37
CA GLY A 98 1.23 -4.73 8.29
C GLY A 98 1.79 -5.00 6.89
N LEU A 99 1.93 -3.96 6.07
CA LEU A 99 2.64 -4.01 4.80
C LEU A 99 4.15 -4.16 5.04
N SER A 100 4.87 -4.71 4.07
CA SER A 100 6.33 -4.73 4.09
C SER A 100 6.86 -3.40 3.55
N GLU A 101 7.94 -2.88 4.16
CA GLU A 101 8.64 -1.69 3.69
C GLU A 101 9.24 -1.91 2.30
N GLN A 102 9.44 -0.82 1.56
CA GLN A 102 10.03 -0.81 0.21
C GLN A 102 9.38 -1.80 -0.76
N THR A 103 8.10 -2.12 -0.54
CA THR A 103 7.35 -3.12 -1.31
C THR A 103 6.26 -2.43 -2.09
N THR A 104 6.18 -2.74 -3.38
CA THR A 104 5.10 -2.24 -4.23
C THR A 104 3.88 -3.16 -4.09
N TYR A 105 2.71 -2.58 -3.86
CA TYR A 105 1.43 -3.27 -3.82
C TYR A 105 0.53 -2.77 -4.94
N ASP A 106 -0.19 -3.69 -5.58
CA ASP A 106 -1.32 -3.43 -6.44
C ASP A 106 -2.61 -3.59 -5.63
N PHE A 107 -3.42 -2.53 -5.55
CA PHE A 107 -4.77 -2.55 -4.98
C PHE A 107 -5.79 -2.68 -6.10
N TYR A 108 -6.61 -3.72 -6.02
CA TYR A 108 -7.70 -4.00 -6.95
C TYR A 108 -9.03 -3.84 -6.24
N VAL A 109 -9.95 -3.10 -6.85
CA VAL A 109 -11.31 -2.91 -6.33
C VAL A 109 -12.35 -3.12 -7.42
N ILE A 110 -13.47 -3.71 -7.03
CA ILE A 110 -14.71 -3.74 -7.79
C ILE A 110 -15.86 -3.20 -6.94
N ALA A 111 -16.94 -2.79 -7.58
CA ALA A 111 -18.22 -2.51 -6.94
C ALA A 111 -19.30 -3.47 -7.45
N GLU A 112 -20.21 -3.82 -6.56
CA GLU A 112 -21.43 -4.61 -6.81
C GLU A 112 -22.64 -3.87 -6.25
N ASP A 113 -23.64 -3.59 -7.09
CA ASP A 113 -24.91 -3.01 -6.65
C ASP A 113 -25.78 -4.03 -5.87
N PRO A 114 -26.88 -3.59 -5.23
CA PRO A 114 -27.82 -4.49 -4.55
C PRO A 114 -28.55 -5.50 -5.48
N SER A 115 -28.52 -5.27 -6.79
CA SER A 115 -29.10 -6.16 -7.81
C SER A 115 -28.11 -7.26 -8.26
N GLY A 116 -26.85 -7.21 -7.80
CA GLY A 116 -25.79 -8.16 -8.12
C GLY A 116 -24.96 -7.80 -9.35
N ASN A 117 -25.11 -6.59 -9.89
CA ASN A 117 -24.32 -6.12 -11.03
C ASN A 117 -22.92 -5.73 -10.56
N CYS A 118 -21.95 -6.59 -10.87
CA CYS A 118 -20.54 -6.34 -10.58
C CYS A 118 -19.82 -5.68 -11.76
N GLN A 119 -18.86 -4.80 -11.47
CA GLN A 119 -17.94 -4.28 -12.48
C GLN A 119 -17.23 -5.41 -13.24
N SER A 120 -17.19 -5.31 -14.57
CA SER A 120 -16.62 -6.35 -15.45
C SER A 120 -15.09 -6.48 -15.35
N ALA A 121 -14.41 -5.42 -14.89
CA ALA A 121 -12.97 -5.39 -14.64
C ALA A 121 -12.68 -4.65 -13.33
N ALA A 122 -11.68 -5.14 -12.61
CA ALA A 122 -11.19 -4.45 -11.42
C ALA A 122 -10.46 -3.16 -11.80
N THR A 123 -10.69 -2.11 -11.01
CA THR A 123 -9.87 -0.91 -11.08
C THR A 123 -8.61 -1.12 -10.26
N LYS A 124 -7.46 -0.70 -10.78
CA LYS A 124 -6.15 -0.89 -10.16
C LYS A 124 -5.46 0.44 -9.88
N ILE A 125 -4.92 0.59 -8.68
CA ILE A 125 -3.88 1.57 -8.34
C ILE A 125 -2.71 0.85 -7.70
N SER A 126 -1.52 1.46 -7.73
CA SER A 126 -0.31 0.87 -7.14
C SER A 126 0.38 1.89 -6.25
N ALA A 127 0.98 1.41 -5.16
CA ALA A 127 1.78 2.23 -4.24
C ALA A 127 3.00 1.44 -3.76
N THR A 128 4.11 2.15 -3.52
CA THR A 128 5.34 1.56 -2.97
C THR A 128 5.55 2.11 -1.58
N THR A 129 5.50 1.25 -0.57
CA THR A 129 5.77 1.65 0.82
C THR A 129 7.16 2.25 0.96
N THR A 130 7.30 3.18 1.90
CA THR A 130 8.58 3.85 2.15
C THR A 130 9.50 2.96 2.98
N ASP A 131 10.76 3.37 3.06
CA ASP A 131 11.69 2.87 4.07
C ASP A 131 11.55 3.73 5.32
N GLU A 132 11.31 3.12 6.48
CA GLU A 132 11.24 3.82 7.77
C GLU A 132 12.16 3.19 8.82
N THR A 133 12.83 2.09 8.45
CA THR A 133 13.88 1.49 9.26
C THR A 133 15.16 2.32 9.09
N ALA A 134 15.92 2.47 10.18
CA ALA A 134 17.16 3.21 10.16
C ALA A 134 18.35 2.23 10.08
N PRO A 135 19.41 2.57 9.33
CA PRO A 135 20.52 1.65 9.14
C PRO A 135 21.22 1.39 10.46
N THR A 136 21.61 0.15 10.67
CA THR A 136 22.42 -0.28 11.80
C THR A 136 23.81 -0.68 11.33
N TYR A 137 24.80 -0.52 12.21
CA TYR A 137 26.15 -0.98 11.91
C TYR A 137 26.23 -2.50 12.02
N ASP A 138 26.90 -3.11 11.05
CA ASP A 138 27.24 -4.51 11.11
C ASP A 138 28.16 -4.83 12.29
N THR A 139 28.16 -6.11 12.69
CA THR A 139 29.04 -6.59 13.76
C THR A 139 30.51 -6.28 13.43
N ASN A 140 31.22 -5.66 14.40
CA ASN A 140 32.59 -5.15 14.29
C ASN A 140 32.77 -3.88 13.45
N TYR A 141 31.70 -3.15 13.13
CA TYR A 141 31.75 -1.82 12.53
C TYR A 141 31.11 -0.76 13.44
N PRO A 142 31.48 0.53 13.29
CA PRO A 142 32.63 1.01 12.53
C PRO A 142 33.96 0.52 13.11
N LYS A 143 34.99 0.42 12.26
CA LYS A 143 36.34 0.04 12.70
C LYS A 143 37.42 0.87 12.04
N LEU A 144 38.56 0.95 12.72
CA LEU A 144 39.79 1.50 12.17
C LEU A 144 40.65 0.38 11.61
N GLN A 145 41.27 0.60 10.45
CA GLN A 145 42.24 -0.34 9.89
C GLN A 145 43.43 0.39 9.26
N ASN A 146 44.46 -0.36 8.90
CA ASN A 146 45.68 0.12 8.25
C ASN A 146 46.35 1.34 8.95
N PRO A 147 46.50 1.35 10.29
CA PRO A 147 47.17 2.47 10.94
C PRO A 147 48.64 2.54 10.53
N THR A 148 49.08 3.73 10.14
CA THR A 148 50.49 4.11 9.96
C THR A 148 50.82 5.26 10.91
N GLY A 149 52.05 5.80 10.84
CA GLY A 149 52.45 6.94 11.67
C GLY A 149 51.61 8.20 11.44
N THR A 150 50.93 8.34 10.31
CA THR A 150 50.17 9.55 9.94
C THR A 150 48.82 9.27 9.28
N THR A 151 48.45 8.00 9.05
CA THR A 151 47.20 7.64 8.39
C THR A 151 46.49 6.54 9.15
N LEU A 152 45.17 6.50 9.02
CA LEU A 152 44.33 5.37 9.40
C LEU A 152 43.11 5.39 8.48
N ASP A 153 42.53 4.23 8.24
CA ASP A 153 41.30 4.12 7.45
C ASP A 153 40.14 3.91 8.41
N MET A 154 39.10 4.76 8.31
CA MET A 154 37.80 4.49 8.92
C MET A 154 36.97 3.68 7.95
N VAL A 155 36.44 2.54 8.42
CA VAL A 155 35.57 1.70 7.63
C VAL A 155 34.24 1.58 8.33
N PHE A 156 33.19 1.81 7.56
CA PHE A 156 31.81 1.60 7.97
C PHE A 156 31.24 0.44 7.16
N ASN A 157 30.36 -0.31 7.79
CA ASN A 157 29.51 -1.26 7.11
C ASN A 157 28.15 -1.21 7.82
N ILE A 158 27.11 -1.04 7.03
CA ILE A 158 25.73 -0.89 7.50
C ILE A 158 24.86 -1.90 6.76
N ASP A 159 23.79 -2.33 7.42
CA ASP A 159 22.88 -3.39 6.94
C ASP A 159 21.94 -2.94 5.81
N GLU A 160 21.77 -1.64 5.60
CA GLU A 160 21.02 -1.06 4.49
C GLU A 160 21.66 0.23 3.96
N ALA A 161 21.10 0.79 2.89
CA ALA A 161 21.65 1.99 2.27
C ALA A 161 21.55 3.19 3.22
N GLY A 162 22.67 3.89 3.42
CA GLY A 162 22.70 5.06 4.29
C GLY A 162 24.01 5.82 4.22
N GLU A 163 24.06 6.95 4.92
CA GLU A 163 25.25 7.78 5.04
C GLU A 163 25.91 7.57 6.41
N CYS A 164 27.18 7.17 6.40
CA CYS A 164 27.98 7.04 7.61
C CYS A 164 28.82 8.30 7.82
N PHE A 165 28.76 8.85 9.03
CA PHE A 165 29.55 10.02 9.43
C PHE A 165 30.56 9.60 10.51
N GLY A 166 31.76 10.18 10.45
CA GLY A 166 32.79 9.94 11.45
C GLY A 166 33.85 11.02 11.44
N VAL A 167 34.35 11.35 12.63
CA VAL A 167 35.46 12.27 12.84
C VAL A 167 36.51 11.59 13.72
N ILE A 168 37.78 11.91 13.48
CA ILE A 168 38.90 11.41 14.29
C ILE A 168 39.36 12.54 15.20
N VAL A 169 39.25 12.33 16.51
CA VAL A 169 39.73 13.29 17.51
C VAL A 169 40.93 12.72 18.28
N PRO A 170 41.88 13.57 18.71
CA PRO A 170 42.95 13.16 19.60
C PRO A 170 42.45 12.43 20.85
N ARG A 171 43.24 11.46 21.32
CA ARG A 171 42.89 10.69 22.52
C ARG A 171 42.84 11.61 23.74
N GLY A 172 41.69 11.62 24.41
CA GLY A 172 41.47 12.40 25.63
C GLY A 172 40.73 13.73 25.40
N ASP A 173 40.48 14.09 24.14
CA ASP A 173 39.63 15.23 23.81
C ASP A 173 38.17 14.95 24.19
N THR A 174 37.39 16.02 24.29
CA THR A 174 35.95 15.91 24.54
C THR A 174 35.29 15.24 23.34
N ALA A 175 34.36 14.30 23.60
CA ALA A 175 33.62 13.65 22.53
C ALA A 175 32.84 14.68 21.69
N PRO A 176 32.91 14.59 20.35
CA PRO A 176 32.16 15.50 19.47
C PRO A 176 30.66 15.28 19.64
N SER A 177 29.89 16.37 19.50
CA SER A 177 28.43 16.28 19.37
C SER A 177 28.04 15.66 18.02
N VAL A 178 26.80 15.16 17.92
CA VAL A 178 26.27 14.60 16.66
C VAL A 178 26.38 15.59 15.49
N GLN A 179 26.14 16.88 15.74
CA GLN A 179 26.26 17.91 14.71
C GLN A 179 27.71 18.06 14.24
N GLN A 180 28.68 18.07 15.18
CA GLN A 180 30.10 18.11 14.83
C GLN A 180 30.55 16.87 14.05
N VAL A 181 30.01 15.69 14.34
CA VAL A 181 30.31 14.49 13.55
C VAL A 181 29.76 14.59 12.12
N LYS A 182 28.59 15.23 11.94
CA LYS A 182 27.95 15.41 10.62
C LYS A 182 28.61 16.49 9.76
N ASP A 183 29.11 17.55 10.39
CA ASP A 183 29.74 18.68 9.69
C ASP A 183 31.18 18.38 9.24
N GLY A 184 31.81 17.33 9.81
CA GLY A 184 33.20 16.91 9.53
C GLY A 184 34.24 17.68 10.34
#